data_AF-A0A1Z9M6G4-F1
#
_entry.id   AF-A0A1Z9M6G4-F1
#
_cell.length_a   1.000
_cell.length_b   1.000
_cell.length_c   1.000
_cell.angle_alpha   90.00
_cell.angle_beta   90.00
_cell.angle_gamma   90.00
#
_symmetry.space_group_name_H-M   'P 1'
#
loop_
_entity.id
_entity.type
_entity.pdbx_description
1 polymer ?
#
loop_
_entity_poly.entity_id
_entity_poly.type
_entity_poly.pdbx_seq_one_letter_code
_entity_poly.pdbx_strand_id
1 'polypeptide(L)'
;MFKPKSNKKEFMMKKLLLISVGLFLISCGDSHDSIWNEKTIILEKIATILESVTDEVSEEKAIQDLETIKKNLNDLSSRNNAMIPHNEAEKNKITNKYVQKSSAAVERMQNSASKVPLKVVQKLGELFTGENKWILSNP
;
A
#
# COMPACT_ATOMS: atom_id res chain seq x y z
N MET A 1 54.22 14.28 -34.06
CA MET A 1 52.81 13.81 -34.02
C MET A 1 52.55 13.10 -32.69
N PHE A 2 51.98 13.82 -31.72
CA PHE A 2 51.60 13.25 -30.42
C PHE A 2 50.20 12.63 -30.52
N LYS A 3 50.09 11.31 -30.35
CA LYS A 3 48.79 10.65 -30.14
C LYS A 3 48.40 10.81 -28.67
N PRO A 4 47.20 11.30 -28.32
CA PRO A 4 46.76 11.28 -26.94
C PRO A 4 46.41 9.84 -26.53
N LYS A 5 47.07 9.34 -25.48
CA LYS A 5 46.66 8.12 -24.78
C LYS A 5 45.33 8.41 -24.10
N SER A 6 44.23 7.96 -24.70
CA SER A 6 42.92 7.93 -24.06
C SER A 6 43.00 7.05 -22.80
N ASN A 7 42.98 7.71 -21.63
CA ASN A 7 42.92 7.06 -20.33
C ASN A 7 41.53 6.43 -20.14
N LYS A 8 41.38 5.15 -20.55
CA LYS A 8 40.18 4.33 -20.32
C LYS A 8 39.66 4.39 -18.87
N LYS A 9 40.54 4.67 -17.90
CA LYS A 9 40.18 4.81 -16.48
C LYS A 9 39.36 6.07 -16.18
N GLU A 10 39.63 7.20 -16.82
CA GLU A 10 38.81 8.43 -16.65
C GLU A 10 37.41 8.27 -17.24
N PHE A 11 37.29 7.58 -18.36
CA PHE A 11 36.00 7.36 -19.01
C PHE A 11 35.10 6.39 -18.20
N MET A 12 35.69 5.40 -17.53
CA MET A 12 34.94 4.50 -16.64
C MET A 12 34.57 5.14 -15.30
N MET A 13 35.45 5.95 -14.70
CA MET A 13 35.11 6.68 -13.45
C MET A 13 34.01 7.72 -13.66
N LYS A 14 33.99 8.42 -14.80
CA LYS A 14 32.91 9.37 -15.12
C LYS A 14 31.55 8.70 -15.33
N LYS A 15 31.53 7.48 -15.90
CA LYS A 15 30.29 6.70 -16.06
C LYS A 15 29.76 6.13 -14.74
N LEU A 16 30.65 5.73 -13.82
CA LEU A 16 30.24 5.21 -12.51
C LEU A 16 29.62 6.32 -11.64
N LEU A 17 30.15 7.54 -11.72
CA LEU A 17 29.64 8.70 -10.98
C LEU A 17 28.25 9.15 -11.49
N LEU A 18 28.01 9.07 -12.81
CA LEU A 18 26.71 9.40 -13.41
C LEU A 18 25.58 8.41 -13.06
N ILE A 19 25.89 7.12 -12.83
CA ILE A 19 24.89 6.14 -12.37
C ILE A 19 24.53 6.38 -10.90
N SER A 20 25.50 6.80 -10.07
CA SER A 20 25.27 7.05 -8.64
C SER A 20 24.43 8.31 -8.34
N VAL A 21 24.45 9.31 -9.24
CA VAL A 21 23.64 10.54 -9.07
C VAL A 21 22.23 10.39 -9.68
N GLY A 22 22.06 9.52 -10.69
CA GLY A 22 20.74 9.23 -11.26
C GLY A 22 19.77 8.52 -10.31
N LEU A 23 20.27 7.79 -9.32
CA LEU A 23 19.47 7.14 -8.27
C LEU A 23 19.06 8.10 -7.14
N PHE A 24 19.68 9.28 -7.04
CA PHE A 24 19.43 10.24 -5.96
C PHE A 24 18.29 11.22 -6.27
N LEU A 25 17.80 11.26 -7.52
CA LEU A 25 16.72 12.16 -7.96
C LEU A 25 15.35 11.47 -8.13
N ILE A 26 15.23 10.20 -7.73
CA ILE A 26 13.96 9.44 -7.73
C ILE A 26 13.45 9.31 -6.29
N SER A 27 13.14 10.41 -5.59
CA SER A 27 12.44 10.27 -4.30
C SER A 27 11.80 11.57 -3.80
N CYS A 28 10.81 12.07 -4.56
CA CYS A 28 9.56 12.54 -3.94
C CYS A 28 8.47 11.48 -4.16
N GLY A 29 8.86 10.20 -4.17
CA GLY A 29 7.95 9.08 -4.28
C GLY A 29 7.50 8.62 -2.90
N ASP A 30 6.33 7.99 -2.82
CA ASP A 30 5.86 7.35 -1.60
C ASP A 30 6.93 6.45 -0.98
N SER A 31 7.08 6.53 0.33
CA SER A 31 7.88 5.56 1.07
C SER A 31 7.07 4.31 1.34
N HIS A 32 7.77 3.20 1.51
CA HIS A 32 7.14 1.95 1.91
C HIS A 32 6.36 2.10 3.24
N ASP A 33 6.90 2.89 4.18
CA ASP A 33 6.21 3.22 5.41
C ASP A 33 4.88 3.97 5.18
N SER A 34 4.85 4.89 4.20
CA SER A 34 3.64 5.62 3.79
C SER A 34 2.55 4.67 3.29
N ILE A 35 2.90 3.76 2.38
CA ILE A 35 1.95 2.77 1.82
C ILE A 35 1.35 1.87 2.91
N TRP A 36 2.19 1.39 3.83
CA TRP A 36 1.72 0.53 4.92
C TRP A 36 0.91 1.26 5.99
N ASN A 37 1.24 2.52 6.26
CA ASN A 37 0.42 3.38 7.10
C ASN A 37 -0.96 3.64 6.47
N GLU A 38 -1.00 4.00 5.19
CA GLU A 38 -2.23 4.27 4.46
C GLU A 38 -3.11 3.02 4.37
N LYS A 39 -2.53 1.86 4.08
CA LYS A 39 -3.21 0.56 4.17
C LYS A 39 -3.86 0.35 5.54
N THR A 40 -3.12 0.60 6.63
CA THR A 40 -3.64 0.44 7.99
C THR A 40 -4.82 1.36 8.26
N ILE A 41 -4.71 2.63 7.84
CA ILE A 41 -5.80 3.61 7.95
C ILE A 41 -7.03 3.16 7.16
N ILE A 42 -6.85 2.60 5.95
CA ILE A 42 -7.97 2.09 5.16
C ILE A 42 -8.66 0.92 5.88
N LEU A 43 -7.90 -0.04 6.43
CA LEU A 43 -8.47 -1.15 7.20
C LEU A 43 -9.27 -0.64 8.42
N GLU A 44 -8.74 0.34 9.15
CA GLU A 44 -9.44 0.97 10.29
C GLU A 44 -10.73 1.68 9.85
N LYS A 45 -10.72 2.37 8.70
CA LYS A 45 -11.91 3.00 8.12
C LYS A 45 -12.96 1.96 7.75
N ILE A 46 -12.57 0.87 7.10
CA ILE A 46 -13.49 -0.22 6.75
C ILE A 46 -14.11 -0.81 8.03
N ALA A 47 -13.30 -1.11 9.06
CA ALA A 47 -13.81 -1.59 10.34
C ALA A 47 -14.87 -0.65 10.92
N THR A 48 -14.57 0.64 10.95
CA THR A 48 -15.48 1.67 11.49
C THR A 48 -16.78 1.78 10.68
N ILE A 49 -16.70 1.70 9.34
CA ILE A 49 -17.89 1.69 8.48
C ILE A 49 -18.78 0.50 8.83
N LEU A 50 -18.21 -0.70 8.94
CA LEU A 50 -18.97 -1.91 9.26
C LEU A 50 -19.61 -1.84 10.66
N GLU A 51 -18.90 -1.30 11.64
CA GLU A 51 -19.43 -1.11 13.01
C GLU A 51 -20.56 -0.08 13.09
N SER A 52 -20.65 0.84 12.12
CA SER A 52 -21.68 1.88 12.07
C SER A 52 -22.99 1.45 11.44
N VAL A 53 -23.07 0.23 10.86
CA VAL A 53 -24.28 -0.25 10.20
C VAL A 53 -25.26 -0.80 11.24
N THR A 54 -26.35 -0.07 11.46
CA THR A 54 -27.41 -0.40 12.44
C THR A 54 -28.79 -0.56 11.83
N ASP A 55 -28.99 -0.01 10.63
CA ASP A 55 -30.28 0.09 9.92
C ASP A 55 -30.07 0.27 8.41
N GLU A 56 -31.17 0.27 7.65
CA GLU A 56 -31.14 0.37 6.18
C GLU A 56 -30.50 1.67 5.65
N VAL A 57 -30.69 2.80 6.35
CA VAL A 57 -30.08 4.08 5.93
C VAL A 57 -28.55 4.02 6.11
N SER A 58 -28.10 3.46 7.23
CA SER A 58 -26.66 3.25 7.48
C SER A 58 -26.04 2.20 6.54
N GLU A 59 -26.81 1.21 6.08
CA GLU A 59 -26.38 0.23 5.06
C GLU A 59 -26.07 0.92 3.73
N GLU A 60 -26.98 1.75 3.21
CA GLU A 60 -26.77 2.46 1.95
C GLU A 60 -25.53 3.36 2.02
N LYS A 61 -25.38 4.08 3.13
CA LYS A 61 -24.20 4.92 3.37
C LYS A 61 -22.93 4.08 3.43
N ALA A 62 -22.94 2.94 4.11
CA ALA A 62 -21.78 2.06 4.17
C ALA A 62 -21.39 1.54 2.78
N ILE A 63 -22.34 1.21 1.91
CA ILE A 63 -22.06 0.80 0.52
C ILE A 63 -21.38 1.94 -0.25
N GLN A 64 -21.87 3.18 -0.11
CA GLN A 64 -21.26 4.36 -0.76
C GLN A 64 -19.84 4.65 -0.24
N ASP A 65 -19.63 4.53 1.07
CA ASP A 65 -18.33 4.71 1.70
C ASP A 65 -17.34 3.62 1.25
N LEU A 66 -17.79 2.36 1.14
CA LEU A 66 -16.97 1.25 0.62
C LEU A 66 -16.59 1.47 -0.85
N GLU A 67 -17.46 2.04 -1.68
CA GLU A 67 -17.10 2.43 -3.07
C GLU A 67 -16.02 3.49 -3.13
N THR A 68 -16.05 4.45 -2.20
CA THR A 68 -15.01 5.46 -2.09
C THR A 68 -13.69 4.82 -1.66
N ILE A 69 -13.74 3.88 -0.71
CA ILE A 69 -12.57 3.10 -0.31
C ILE A 69 -12.00 2.28 -1.48
N LYS A 70 -12.85 1.70 -2.34
CA LYS A 70 -12.39 0.95 -3.53
C LYS A 70 -11.47 1.80 -4.41
N LYS A 71 -11.81 3.07 -4.62
CA LYS A 71 -10.99 4.01 -5.40
C LYS A 71 -9.63 4.26 -4.73
N ASN A 72 -9.63 4.48 -3.41
CA ASN A 72 -8.40 4.69 -2.65
C ASN A 72 -7.51 3.43 -2.65
N LEU A 73 -8.11 2.24 -2.59
CA LEU A 73 -7.37 0.97 -2.69
C LEU A 73 -6.73 0.78 -4.07
N ASN A 74 -7.41 1.13 -5.15
CA ASN A 74 -6.85 1.03 -6.50
C ASN A 74 -5.67 2.00 -6.69
N ASP A 75 -5.77 3.23 -6.17
CA ASP A 75 -4.66 4.18 -6.15
C ASP A 75 -3.48 3.65 -5.33
N LEU A 76 -3.74 3.17 -4.12
CA LEU A 76 -2.72 2.59 -3.25
C LEU A 76 -2.05 1.36 -3.87
N SER A 77 -2.81 0.47 -4.50
CA SER A 77 -2.28 -0.68 -5.23
C SER A 77 -1.41 -0.27 -6.40
N SER A 78 -1.82 0.76 -7.16
CA SER A 78 -1.01 1.30 -8.26
C SER A 78 0.32 1.87 -7.75
N ARG A 79 0.27 2.64 -6.65
CA ARG A 79 1.47 3.21 -6.00
C ARG A 79 2.38 2.11 -5.46
N ASN A 80 1.83 1.10 -4.78
CA ASN A 80 2.58 -0.05 -4.27
C ASN A 80 3.24 -0.86 -5.39
N ASN A 81 2.53 -1.11 -6.49
CA ASN A 81 3.05 -1.86 -7.64
C ASN A 81 4.18 -1.13 -8.38
N ALA A 82 4.19 0.21 -8.31
CA ALA A 82 5.27 1.03 -8.87
C ALA A 82 6.52 1.08 -7.97
N MET A 83 6.45 0.55 -6.74
CA MET A 83 7.58 0.54 -5.82
C MET A 83 8.55 -0.61 -6.10
N ILE A 84 9.83 -0.37 -5.81
CA ILE A 84 10.82 -1.44 -5.75
C ILE A 84 10.48 -2.32 -4.53
N PRO A 85 10.49 -3.66 -4.64
CA PRO A 85 10.20 -4.53 -3.50
C PRO A 85 11.15 -4.31 -2.31
N HIS A 86 10.63 -4.50 -1.09
CA HIS A 86 11.40 -4.37 0.15
C HIS A 86 12.64 -5.29 0.15
N ASN A 87 13.72 -4.81 0.75
CA ASN A 87 14.72 -5.71 1.31
C ASN A 87 14.21 -6.28 2.65
N GLU A 88 14.82 -7.38 3.10
CA GLU A 88 14.35 -8.13 4.28
C GLU A 88 14.38 -7.30 5.58
N ALA A 89 15.36 -6.40 5.74
CA ALA A 89 15.46 -5.54 6.92
C ALA A 89 14.32 -4.52 6.99
N GLU A 90 13.96 -3.92 5.85
CA GLU A 90 12.87 -2.96 5.75
C GLU A 90 11.50 -3.63 5.93
N LYS A 91 11.35 -4.83 5.36
CA LYS A 91 10.18 -5.68 5.58
C LYS A 91 9.94 -5.91 7.08
N ASN A 92 10.95 -6.40 7.80
CA ASN A 92 10.86 -6.66 9.24
C ASN A 92 10.50 -5.41 10.06
N LYS A 93 11.07 -4.25 9.71
CA LYS A 93 10.77 -2.98 10.37
C LYS A 93 9.29 -2.59 10.20
N ILE A 94 8.77 -2.75 8.99
CA ILE A 94 7.37 -2.44 8.66
C ILE A 94 6.43 -3.45 9.32
N THR A 95 6.74 -4.75 9.25
CA THR A 95 5.97 -5.79 9.94
C THR A 95 5.83 -5.47 11.43
N ASN A 96 6.93 -5.19 12.13
CA ASN A 96 6.89 -4.87 13.56
C ASN A 96 6.06 -3.62 13.88
N LYS A 97 6.03 -2.63 12.97
CA LYS A 97 5.31 -1.37 13.19
C LYS A 97 3.80 -1.49 12.96
N TYR A 98 3.37 -2.26 11.96
CA TYR A 98 1.98 -2.22 11.49
C TYR A 98 1.18 -3.51 11.73
N VAL A 99 1.82 -4.67 11.88
CA VAL A 99 1.11 -5.97 11.93
C VAL A 99 0.05 -6.02 13.02
N GLN A 100 0.32 -5.45 14.21
CA GLN A 100 -0.63 -5.46 15.32
C GLN A 100 -1.86 -4.59 15.01
N LYS A 101 -1.66 -3.38 14.50
CA LYS A 101 -2.76 -2.48 14.15
C LYS A 101 -3.59 -3.01 12.99
N SER A 102 -2.94 -3.49 11.93
CA SER A 102 -3.67 -4.07 10.79
C SER A 102 -4.43 -5.33 11.19
N SER A 103 -3.86 -6.18 12.06
CA SER A 103 -4.56 -7.38 12.55
C SER A 103 -5.77 -7.03 13.41
N ALA A 104 -5.63 -6.05 14.31
CA ALA A 104 -6.75 -5.58 15.13
C ALA A 104 -7.89 -4.99 14.29
N ALA A 105 -7.56 -4.24 13.23
CA ALA A 105 -8.57 -3.72 12.30
C ALA A 105 -9.26 -4.86 11.52
N VAL A 106 -8.50 -5.84 11.02
CA VAL A 106 -9.04 -7.01 10.33
C VAL A 106 -9.95 -7.84 11.24
N GLU A 107 -9.58 -8.03 12.50
CA GLU A 107 -10.40 -8.74 13.49
C GLU A 107 -11.73 -8.00 13.73
N ARG A 108 -11.69 -6.67 13.89
CA ARG A 108 -12.90 -5.84 14.00
C ARG A 108 -13.79 -5.95 12.76
N MET A 109 -13.19 -5.97 11.56
CA MET A 109 -13.92 -6.17 10.31
C MET A 109 -14.61 -7.54 10.30
N GLN A 110 -13.91 -8.62 10.68
CA GLN A 110 -14.47 -9.97 10.73
C GLN A 110 -15.62 -10.06 11.73
N ASN A 111 -15.44 -9.50 12.93
CA ASN A 111 -16.46 -9.48 13.98
C ASN A 111 -17.71 -8.70 13.55
N SER A 112 -17.52 -7.59 12.84
CA SER A 112 -18.63 -6.76 12.36
C SER A 112 -19.31 -7.35 11.12
N ALA A 113 -18.56 -7.98 10.21
CA ALA A 113 -19.10 -8.58 8.99
C ALA A 113 -20.17 -9.65 9.27
N SER A 114 -20.08 -10.35 10.40
CA SER A 114 -21.11 -11.31 10.83
C SER A 114 -22.45 -10.69 11.26
N LYS A 115 -22.48 -9.37 11.47
CA LYS A 115 -23.61 -8.62 12.05
C LYS A 115 -24.25 -7.64 11.07
N VAL A 116 -23.60 -7.38 9.94
CA VAL A 116 -24.11 -6.46 8.91
C VAL A 116 -24.91 -7.21 7.83
N PRO A 117 -25.77 -6.52 7.08
CA PRO A 117 -26.50 -7.11 5.96
C PRO A 117 -25.60 -7.72 4.89
N LEU A 118 -26.07 -8.81 4.26
CA LEU A 118 -25.30 -9.56 3.26
C LEU A 118 -24.78 -8.68 2.10
N LYS A 119 -25.56 -7.68 1.68
CA LYS A 119 -25.15 -6.75 0.62
C LYS A 119 -23.89 -5.96 0.99
N VAL A 120 -23.76 -5.53 2.25
CA VAL A 120 -22.55 -4.85 2.75
C VAL A 120 -21.36 -5.81 2.75
N VAL A 121 -21.56 -7.06 3.15
CA VAL A 121 -20.51 -8.10 3.12
C VAL A 121 -20.06 -8.40 1.69
N GLN A 122 -20.99 -8.51 0.74
CA GLN A 122 -20.68 -8.69 -0.67
C GLN A 122 -19.84 -7.52 -1.18
N LYS A 123 -20.23 -6.29 -0.82
CA LYS A 123 -19.51 -5.09 -1.24
C LYS A 123 -18.10 -5.02 -0.66
N LEU A 124 -17.96 -5.37 0.62
CA LEU A 124 -16.67 -5.53 1.29
C LEU A 124 -15.78 -6.53 0.56
N GLY A 125 -16.33 -7.68 0.15
CA GLY A 125 -15.60 -8.72 -0.57
C GLY A 125 -15.01 -8.23 -1.90
N GLU A 126 -15.74 -7.39 -2.64
CA GLU A 126 -15.25 -6.80 -3.89
C GLU A 126 -13.97 -5.97 -3.71
N LEU A 127 -13.79 -5.34 -2.54
CA LEU A 127 -12.65 -4.48 -2.26
C LEU A 127 -11.32 -5.23 -2.31
N PHE A 128 -11.32 -6.52 -1.97
CA PHE A 128 -10.10 -7.33 -1.81
C PHE A 128 -9.87 -8.32 -2.97
N THR A 129 -10.47 -8.05 -4.13
CA THR A 129 -10.27 -8.84 -5.34
C THR A 129 -9.19 -8.24 -6.25
N GLY A 130 -8.68 -9.03 -7.19
CA GLY A 130 -7.71 -8.58 -8.20
C GLY A 130 -6.45 -7.96 -7.60
N GLU A 131 -6.15 -6.72 -8.00
CA GLU A 131 -4.96 -5.96 -7.58
C GLU A 131 -4.96 -5.59 -6.10
N ASN A 132 -6.10 -5.64 -5.41
CA ASN A 132 -6.20 -5.27 -4.00
C ASN A 132 -6.04 -6.47 -3.04
N LYS A 133 -5.79 -7.68 -3.56
CA LYS A 133 -5.67 -8.90 -2.73
C LYS A 133 -4.58 -8.80 -1.65
N TRP A 134 -3.51 -8.06 -1.92
CA TRP A 134 -2.39 -7.88 -0.99
C TRP A 134 -2.75 -7.05 0.25
N ILE A 135 -3.88 -6.34 0.24
CA ILE A 135 -4.33 -5.52 1.37
C ILE A 135 -4.61 -6.38 2.61
N LEU A 136 -4.97 -7.65 2.45
CA LEU A 136 -5.17 -8.57 3.58
C LEU A 136 -3.89 -9.34 3.97
N SER A 137 -2.82 -9.21 3.19
CA SER A 137 -1.54 -9.87 3.48
C SER A 137 -0.75 -9.10 4.54
N ASN A 138 0.05 -9.79 5.34
CA ASN A 138 1.04 -9.13 6.18
C ASN A 138 2.22 -8.60 5.34
N PRO A 139 2.94 -7.55 5.81
CA PRO A 139 4.13 -7.05 5.14
C PRO A 139 5.21 -8.10 4.93
#